data_AF-A0A6I3EUV2-F1
#
_entry.id   AF-A0A6I3EUV2-F1
#
_cell.length_a   1.000
_cell.length_b   1.000
_cell.length_c   1.000
_cell.angle_alpha   90.00
_cell.angle_beta   90.00
_cell.angle_gamma   90.00
#
_symmetry.space_group_name_H-M   'P 1'
#
loop_
_entity.id
_entity.type
_entity.pdbx_description
1 polymer ?
#
loop_
_entity_poly.entity_id
_entity_poly.type
_entity_poly.pdbx_seq_one_letter_code
_entity_poly.pdbx_strand_id
1 'polypeptide(L)'
;MIEPRPLTRADIAIAMVEVIADDYLLASAITVNEAWTSGYVANLLTHAEVLVAQSANPDDPMAPEPLTASEAVRRALDAANPWPVLLYYAHPVNDDARHALVALLRAQAQFHSTAAMLERRGLRRHPLPD
;
A
#
# COMPACT_ATOMS: atom_id res chain seq x y z
N MET A 1 -4.56 -1.44 -29.93
CA MET A 1 -4.45 -2.12 -28.62
C MET A 1 -3.76 -1.14 -27.68
N ILE A 2 -4.33 -0.87 -26.51
CA ILE A 2 -3.70 0.01 -25.52
C ILE A 2 -2.80 -0.91 -24.68
N GLU A 3 -1.49 -0.70 -24.73
CA GLU A 3 -0.57 -1.41 -23.83
C GLU A 3 -0.92 -1.07 -22.37
N PRO A 4 -1.00 -2.06 -21.47
CA PRO A 4 -1.29 -1.81 -20.08
C PRO A 4 -0.20 -0.91 -19.48
N ARG A 5 -0.61 0.24 -18.94
CA ARG A 5 0.29 1.16 -18.24
C ARG A 5 0.89 0.43 -17.02
N PRO A 6 2.20 0.57 -16.74
CA PRO A 6 2.79 0.03 -15.52
C PRO A 6 2.13 0.65 -14.27
N LEU A 7 1.87 -0.20 -13.28
CA LEU A 7 1.37 0.21 -11.97
C LEU A 7 2.42 1.06 -11.25
N THR A 8 1.96 2.15 -10.64
CA THR A 8 2.80 3.07 -9.87
C THR A 8 2.58 2.88 -8.37
N ARG A 9 3.51 3.37 -7.55
CA ARG A 9 3.34 3.44 -6.09
C ARG A 9 2.03 4.14 -5.69
N ALA A 10 1.59 5.13 -6.45
CA ALA A 10 0.32 5.82 -6.22
C ALA A 10 -0.88 4.89 -6.42
N ASP A 11 -0.87 4.07 -7.48
CA ASP A 11 -1.95 3.11 -7.75
C ASP A 11 -2.06 2.08 -6.61
N ILE A 12 -0.91 1.61 -6.09
CA ILE A 12 -0.86 0.66 -4.98
C ILE A 12 -1.33 1.30 -3.67
N ALA A 13 -0.91 2.53 -3.38
CA ALA A 13 -1.36 3.25 -2.19
C ALA A 13 -2.87 3.52 -2.21
N ILE A 14 -3.46 3.82 -3.38
CA ILE A 14 -4.92 3.95 -3.55
C ILE A 14 -5.60 2.61 -3.27
N ALA A 15 -5.09 1.52 -3.86
CA ALA A 15 -5.64 0.18 -3.62
C ALA A 15 -5.55 -0.23 -2.14
N MET A 16 -4.50 0.18 -1.42
CA MET A 16 -4.41 -0.03 0.03
C MET A 16 -5.54 0.65 0.79
N VAL A 17 -5.87 1.90 0.45
CA VAL A 17 -7.02 2.60 1.06
C VAL A 17 -8.30 1.80 0.82
N GLU A 18 -8.55 1.40 -0.42
CA GLU A 18 -9.78 0.70 -0.81
C GLU A 18 -9.91 -0.68 -0.13
N VAL A 19 -8.83 -1.45 -0.08
CA VAL A 19 -8.82 -2.79 0.55
C VAL A 19 -9.01 -2.70 2.07
N ILE A 20 -8.44 -1.67 2.71
CA ILE A 20 -8.40 -1.59 4.18
C ILE A 20 -9.61 -0.84 4.76
N ALA A 21 -10.10 0.21 4.09
CA ALA A 21 -11.08 1.12 4.68
C ALA A 21 -12.45 0.47 4.96
N ASP A 22 -12.83 -0.53 4.17
CA ASP A 22 -14.16 -1.16 4.25
C ASP A 22 -14.20 -2.38 5.20
N ASP A 23 -13.04 -2.87 5.65
CA ASP A 23 -12.94 -4.00 6.59
C ASP A 23 -12.59 -3.50 8.00
N TYR A 24 -13.60 -3.48 8.87
CA TYR A 24 -13.48 -3.01 10.25
C TYR A 24 -12.43 -3.78 11.06
N LEU A 25 -12.40 -5.11 10.93
CA LEU A 25 -11.49 -5.94 11.71
C LEU A 25 -10.07 -5.81 11.19
N LEU A 26 -9.90 -5.76 9.86
CA LEU A 26 -8.60 -5.55 9.24
C LEU A 26 -8.01 -4.19 9.61
N ALA A 27 -8.78 -3.11 9.44
CA ALA A 27 -8.35 -1.77 9.82
C ALA A 27 -7.97 -1.71 11.30
N SER A 28 -8.70 -2.44 12.15
CA SER A 28 -8.36 -2.52 13.57
C SER A 28 -7.03 -3.22 13.82
N ALA A 29 -6.79 -4.36 13.19
CA ALA A 29 -5.55 -5.09 13.31
C ALA A 29 -4.35 -4.26 12.81
N ILE A 30 -4.50 -3.56 11.69
CA ILE A 30 -3.45 -2.71 11.11
C ILE A 30 -3.17 -1.51 12.02
N THR A 31 -4.20 -0.89 12.60
CA THR A 31 -4.03 0.24 13.52
C THR A 31 -3.19 -0.14 14.75
N VAL A 32 -3.47 -1.31 15.34
CA VAL A 32 -2.70 -1.82 16.48
C VAL A 32 -1.25 -2.12 16.08
N ASN A 33 -1.05 -2.76 14.92
CA ASN A 33 0.30 -3.03 14.40
C ASN A 33 1.10 -1.74 14.16
N GLU A 34 0.49 -0.70 13.58
CA GLU A 34 1.14 0.59 13.34
C GLU A 34 1.51 1.28 14.66
N ALA A 35 0.66 1.18 15.68
CA ALA A 35 0.95 1.74 17.00
C ALA A 35 2.12 1.03 17.71
N TRP A 36 2.27 -0.29 17.50
CA TRP A 36 3.37 -1.09 18.05
C TRP A 36 4.67 -0.94 17.27
N THR A 37 4.55 -1.03 15.96
CA THR A 37 5.65 -1.05 15.02
C THR A 37 5.41 0.08 14.04
N SER A 38 5.83 1.28 14.46
CA SER A 38 5.81 2.47 13.60
C SER A 38 6.35 2.12 12.22
N GLY A 39 5.60 2.44 11.16
CA GLY A 39 5.97 2.14 9.78
C GLY A 39 5.46 0.81 9.24
N TYR A 40 4.61 0.07 9.97
CA TYR A 40 3.94 -1.15 9.49
C TYR A 40 3.22 -0.92 8.15
N VAL A 41 2.44 0.16 8.04
CA VAL A 41 1.75 0.56 6.81
C VAL A 41 2.72 0.84 5.66
N ALA A 42 3.84 1.51 5.96
CA ALA A 42 4.86 1.80 4.94
C ALA A 42 5.55 0.53 4.43
N ASN A 43 5.77 -0.44 5.31
CA ASN A 43 6.32 -1.75 4.96
C ASN A 43 5.33 -2.56 4.11
N LEU A 44 4.04 -2.52 4.43
CA LEU A 44 2.99 -3.14 3.61
C LEU A 44 2.99 -2.59 2.17
N LEU A 45 3.04 -1.27 2.03
CA LEU A 45 3.11 -0.62 0.72
C LEU A 45 4.35 -1.06 -0.06
N THR A 46 5.50 -1.10 0.60
CA THR A 46 6.78 -1.51 -0.02
C THR A 46 6.75 -2.99 -0.43
N HIS A 47 6.13 -3.86 0.36
CA HIS A 47 5.97 -5.26 -0.01
C HIS A 47 5.05 -5.45 -1.23
N ALA A 48 3.91 -4.74 -1.27
CA ALA A 48 3.01 -4.77 -2.42
C ALA A 48 3.70 -4.29 -3.72
N GLU A 49 4.59 -3.29 -3.64
CA GLU A 49 5.39 -2.87 -4.79
C GLU A 49 6.33 -3.94 -5.31
N VAL A 50 7.02 -4.65 -4.40
CA VAL A 50 7.91 -5.75 -4.78
C VAL A 50 7.12 -6.84 -5.51
N LEU A 51 5.92 -7.18 -5.02
CA LEU A 51 5.05 -8.17 -5.66
C LEU A 51 4.62 -7.73 -7.06
N VAL A 52 4.24 -6.47 -7.24
CA VAL A 52 3.93 -5.90 -8.57
C VAL A 52 5.13 -5.99 -9.50
N ALA A 53 6.31 -5.56 -9.04
CA ALA A 53 7.53 -5.56 -9.85
C ALA A 53 7.94 -6.98 -10.28
N GLN A 54 7.77 -7.97 -9.39
CA GLN A 54 8.04 -9.38 -9.69
C GLN A 54 7.07 -9.96 -10.73
N SER A 55 5.80 -9.56 -10.69
CA SER A 55 4.79 -10.01 -11.66
C SER A 55 4.92 -9.37 -13.04
N ALA A 56 5.60 -8.22 -13.12
CA ALA A 56 5.69 -7.42 -14.34
C ALA A 56 6.88 -7.79 -15.23
N ASN A 57 7.56 -8.92 -15.02
CA ASN A 57 8.76 -9.30 -15.78
C ASN A 57 8.43 -9.52 -17.27
N PRO A 58 8.78 -8.58 -18.17
CA PRO A 58 8.37 -8.63 -19.57
C PRO A 58 9.23 -9.62 -20.38
N ASP A 59 10.37 -10.04 -19.84
CA ASP A 59 11.34 -10.89 -20.52
C ASP A 59 11.19 -12.37 -20.16
N ASP A 60 10.27 -12.72 -19.25
CA ASP A 60 9.98 -14.09 -18.87
C ASP A 60 8.63 -14.54 -19.50
N PRO A 61 8.66 -15.38 -20.56
CA PRO A 61 7.46 -15.86 -21.21
C PRO A 61 6.64 -16.83 -20.35
N MET A 62 7.16 -17.25 -19.20
CA MET A 62 6.46 -18.07 -18.20
C MET A 62 6.05 -17.24 -16.97
N ALA A 63 6.24 -15.91 -16.99
CA ALA A 63 5.84 -15.05 -15.89
C ALA A 63 4.34 -15.22 -15.60
N PRO A 64 3.95 -15.27 -14.31
CA PRO A 64 2.55 -15.26 -13.93
C PRO A 64 1.86 -13.99 -14.44
N GLU A 65 0.54 -14.05 -14.63
CA GLU A 65 -0.24 -12.89 -15.05
C GLU A 65 0.06 -11.66 -14.17
N PRO A 66 0.18 -10.46 -14.77
CA PRO A 66 0.47 -9.24 -14.03
C PRO A 66 -0.57 -9.01 -12.92
N LEU A 67 -0.10 -8.78 -11.70
CA LEU A 67 -1.01 -8.52 -10.58
C LEU A 67 -1.67 -7.17 -10.73
N THR A 68 -2.96 -7.10 -10.39
CA THR A 68 -3.60 -5.81 -10.10
C THR A 68 -3.05 -5.22 -8.79
N ALA A 69 -3.16 -3.90 -8.62
CA ALA A 69 -2.74 -3.24 -7.39
C ALA A 69 -3.44 -3.83 -6.15
N SER A 70 -4.75 -4.08 -6.23
CA SER A 70 -5.53 -4.66 -5.13
C SER A 70 -5.09 -6.09 -4.79
N GLU A 71 -4.76 -6.92 -5.79
CA GLU A 71 -4.25 -8.28 -5.54
C GLU A 71 -2.87 -8.26 -4.89
N ALA A 72 -1.98 -7.37 -5.32
CA ALA A 72 -0.68 -7.21 -4.69
C ALA A 72 -0.82 -6.79 -3.21
N VAL A 73 -1.74 -5.86 -2.92
CA VAL A 73 -2.05 -5.46 -1.53
C VAL A 73 -2.59 -6.64 -0.72
N ARG A 74 -3.55 -7.41 -1.26
CA ARG A 74 -4.10 -8.58 -0.55
C ARG A 74 -3.02 -9.61 -0.24
N ARG A 75 -2.15 -9.93 -1.20
CA ARG A 75 -1.02 -10.84 -0.98
C ARG A 75 -0.02 -10.30 0.05
N ALA A 76 0.24 -9.00 0.05
CA ALA A 76 1.10 -8.37 1.07
C ALA A 76 0.48 -8.47 2.47
N LEU A 77 -0.85 -8.28 2.59
CA LEU A 77 -1.59 -8.46 3.83
C LEU A 77 -1.59 -9.92 4.30
N ASP A 78 -1.78 -10.87 3.40
CA ASP A 78 -1.73 -12.31 3.70
C ASP A 78 -0.35 -12.71 4.25
N ALA A 79 0.72 -12.21 3.62
CA ALA A 79 2.09 -12.46 4.05
C ALA A 79 2.42 -11.77 5.38
N ALA A 80 1.93 -10.56 5.59
CA ALA A 80 2.15 -9.81 6.84
C ALA A 80 1.30 -10.34 8.00
N ASN A 81 0.17 -10.98 7.70
CA ASN A 81 -0.77 -11.58 8.64
C ASN A 81 -1.06 -10.69 9.87
N PRO A 82 -1.84 -9.59 9.73
CA PRO A 82 -2.06 -8.62 10.81
C PRO A 82 -2.88 -9.16 11.99
N TRP A 83 -3.63 -10.25 11.78
CA TRP A 83 -4.66 -10.77 12.68
C TRP A 83 -4.22 -11.19 14.09
N PRO A 84 -3.01 -11.72 14.34
CA PRO A 84 -2.61 -12.18 15.67
C PRO A 84 -2.69 -11.11 16.77
N VAL A 85 -2.58 -9.83 16.42
CA VAL A 85 -2.66 -8.74 17.42
C VAL A 85 -4.04 -8.61 18.05
N LEU A 86 -5.11 -8.98 17.32
CA LEU A 86 -6.47 -8.94 17.86
C LEU A 86 -6.71 -10.05 18.89
N LEU A 87 -6.01 -11.19 18.77
CA LEU A 87 -6.05 -12.25 19.78
C LEU A 87 -5.39 -11.80 21.10
N TYR A 88 -4.39 -10.92 21.01
CA TYR A 88 -3.70 -10.39 22.18
C TYR A 88 -4.48 -9.27 22.89
N TYR A 89 -5.14 -8.38 22.13
CA TYR A 89 -5.84 -7.21 22.68
C TYR A 89 -7.32 -7.43 23.04
N ALA A 90 -7.90 -8.56 22.64
CA ALA A 90 -9.29 -8.95 22.92
C ALA A 90 -10.40 -8.01 22.41
N HIS A 91 -10.10 -6.80 21.92
CA HIS A 91 -11.07 -5.87 21.35
C HIS A 91 -10.52 -5.08 20.14
N PRO A 92 -11.33 -4.85 19.10
CA PRO A 92 -10.98 -3.95 18.01
C PRO A 92 -10.91 -2.50 18.49
N VAL A 93 -10.11 -1.69 17.80
CA VAL A 93 -9.98 -0.25 18.08
C VAL A 93 -11.30 0.49 17.80
N ASN A 94 -11.49 1.63 18.47
CA ASN A 94 -12.67 2.47 18.28
C ASN A 94 -12.70 3.13 16.87
N ASP A 95 -13.88 3.66 16.52
CA ASP A 95 -14.12 4.29 15.22
C ASP A 95 -13.17 5.46 14.93
N ASP A 96 -12.75 6.21 15.96
CA ASP A 96 -11.82 7.33 15.81
C ASP A 96 -10.45 6.88 15.33
N ALA A 97 -9.91 5.81 15.93
CA ALA A 97 -8.61 5.25 15.54
C ALA A 97 -8.66 4.66 14.12
N ARG A 98 -9.78 4.02 13.75
CA ARG A 98 -10.01 3.59 12.36
C ARG A 98 -10.02 4.78 11.40
N HIS A 99 -10.75 5.85 11.72
CA HIS A 99 -10.78 7.05 10.88
C HIS A 99 -9.40 7.69 10.76
N ALA A 100 -8.60 7.71 11.83
CA ALA A 100 -7.23 8.19 11.79
C ALA A 100 -6.34 7.34 10.84
N LEU A 101 -6.43 6.02 10.90
CA LEU A 101 -5.72 5.13 9.97
C LEU A 101 -6.13 5.39 8.52
N VAL A 102 -7.43 5.45 8.24
CA VAL A 102 -7.93 5.69 6.88
C VAL A 102 -7.50 7.07 6.38
N ALA A 103 -7.50 8.09 7.23
CA ALA A 103 -7.01 9.43 6.89
C ALA A 103 -5.51 9.41 6.57
N LEU A 104 -4.70 8.69 7.35
CA LEU A 104 -3.27 8.49 7.09
C LEU A 104 -3.04 7.83 5.71
N LEU A 105 -3.74 6.72 5.44
CA LEU A 105 -3.62 6.00 4.17
C LEU A 105 -4.00 6.89 2.97
N ARG A 106 -5.10 7.65 3.10
CA ARG A 106 -5.54 8.60 2.07
C ARG A 106 -4.51 9.71 1.84
N ALA A 107 -3.93 10.27 2.90
CA ALA A 107 -2.89 11.28 2.79
C ALA A 107 -1.63 10.74 2.09
N GLN A 108 -1.22 9.50 2.39
CA GLN A 108 -0.11 8.83 1.71
C GLN A 108 -0.40 8.60 0.22
N ALA A 109 -1.60 8.12 -0.12
CA ALA A 109 -2.02 7.94 -1.50
C ALA A 109 -2.02 9.26 -2.29
N GLN A 110 -2.51 10.34 -1.67
CA GLN A 110 -2.48 11.68 -2.26
C GLN A 110 -1.05 12.21 -2.44
N PHE A 111 -0.18 12.00 -1.45
CA PHE A 111 1.24 12.36 -1.54
C PHE A 111 1.92 11.67 -2.72
N HIS A 112 1.76 10.35 -2.86
CA HIS A 112 2.36 9.60 -3.97
C HIS A 112 1.78 10.00 -5.34
N SER A 113 0.47 10.24 -5.41
CA SER A 113 -0.17 10.75 -6.64
C SER A 113 0.41 12.10 -7.07
N THR A 114 0.62 13.00 -6.10
CA THR A 114 1.22 14.32 -6.32
C THR A 114 2.67 14.19 -6.74
N ALA A 115 3.46 13.36 -6.06
CA ALA A 115 4.85 13.10 -6.41
C ALA A 115 4.99 12.58 -7.86
N ALA A 116 4.19 11.59 -8.24
CA ALA A 116 4.16 11.06 -9.61
C ALA A 116 3.71 12.11 -10.65
N MET A 117 2.83 13.04 -10.27
CA MET A 117 2.46 14.17 -11.13
C MET A 117 3.65 15.13 -11.32
N LEU A 118 4.36 15.48 -10.25
CA LEU A 118 5.52 16.38 -10.30
C LEU A 118 6.66 15.77 -11.12
N GLU A 119 6.95 14.48 -10.94
CA GLU A 119 7.96 13.76 -11.73
C GLU A 119 7.64 13.77 -13.23
N ARG A 120 6.37 13.55 -13.61
CA ARG A 120 5.91 13.63 -15.00
C ARG A 120 6.04 15.03 -15.60
N ARG A 121 6.01 16.07 -14.76
CA ARG A 121 6.24 17.46 -15.17
C ARG A 121 7.73 17.83 -15.22
N GLY A 122 8.64 16.88 -15.01
CA GLY A 122 10.09 17.10 -15.05
C GLY A 122 10.64 17.80 -13.79
N LEU A 123 9.80 18.02 -12.77
CA LEU A 123 10.20 18.58 -11.48
C LEU A 123 10.81 17.47 -10.61
N ARG A 124 11.94 16.91 -11.07
CA ARG A 124 12.75 16.03 -10.22
C ARG A 124 13.42 16.87 -9.14
N ARG A 125 13.64 16.28 -7.97
CA ARG A 125 14.55 16.87 -6.97
C ARG A 125 15.89 17.09 -7.68
N HIS A 126 16.23 18.34 -8.01
CA HIS A 126 17.63 18.67 -8.25
C HIS A 126 18.37 18.31 -6.97
N PRO A 127 19.50 17.58 -7.03
CA PRO A 127 20.36 17.47 -5.87
C PRO A 127 20.67 18.90 -5.40
N LEU A 128 20.66 19.12 -4.07
CA LEU A 128 21.14 20.37 -3.51
C LEU A 128 22.56 20.60 -4.06
N PRO A 129 22.90 21.83 -4.51
CA PRO A 129 24.27 22.12 -4.91
C PRO A 129 25.21 21.81 -3.72
N ASP A 130 26.32 21.15 -4.03
CA ASP A 130 27.40 20.83 -3.08
C ASP A 130 27.95 22.09 -2.37
#